data_AF-V4LTX0-F1
#
_entry.id   AF-V4LTX0-F1
#
_cell.length_a   1.000
_cell.length_b   1.000
_cell.length_c   1.000
_cell.angle_alpha   90.00
_cell.angle_beta   90.00
_cell.angle_gamma   90.00
#
_symmetry.space_group_name_H-M   'P 1'
#
loop_
_entity.id
_entity.type
_entity.pdbx_description
1 polymer ?
#
loop_
_entity_poly.entity_id
_entity_poly.type
_entity_poly.pdbx_seq_one_letter_code
_entity_poly.pdbx_strand_id
1 'polypeptide(L)'
;MPDPEKGQVAVGFVVLKEGYRPSEELKKELIEHVRKTFGPIAVFKTIEIVKALPKTRSGKIMRRVIRAVYLNEPLGDVSALEDESQVEEIRRAIEQFKKAMEERGP
;
A
#
# COMPACT_ATOMS: atom_id res chain seq x y z
N MET A 1 0.42 4.41 8.53
CA MET A 1 1.88 4.19 8.66
C MET A 1 2.41 5.18 9.69
N PRO A 2 3.26 4.76 10.64
CA PRO A 2 3.90 5.68 11.58
C PRO A 2 4.78 6.69 10.84
N ASP A 3 4.74 7.95 11.26
CA ASP A 3 5.55 9.02 10.69
C ASP A 3 6.05 9.92 11.83
N PRO A 4 7.36 10.23 11.90
CA PRO A 4 7.93 10.94 13.04
C PRO A 4 7.41 12.38 13.20
N GLU A 5 7.01 13.03 12.10
CA GLU A 5 6.52 14.40 12.12
C GLU A 5 5.00 14.48 12.24
N LYS A 6 4.30 13.54 11.58
CA LYS A 6 2.83 13.58 11.44
C LYS A 6 2.10 12.55 12.29
N GLY A 7 2.83 11.75 13.08
CA GLY A 7 2.31 10.65 13.89
C GLY A 7 1.87 9.46 13.05
N GLN A 8 0.82 9.63 12.25
CA GLN A 8 0.35 8.63 11.29
C GLN A 8 0.01 9.24 9.93
N VAL A 9 0.44 8.56 8.87
CA VAL A 9 0.16 8.91 7.48
C VAL A 9 -0.54 7.77 6.76
N ALA A 10 -1.43 8.10 5.82
CA ALA A 10 -2.09 7.17 4.95
C ALA A 10 -1.18 6.78 3.77
N VAL A 11 -1.23 5.50 3.41
CA VAL A 11 -0.56 4.92 2.24
C VAL A 11 -1.61 4.14 1.46
N GLY A 12 -1.67 4.36 0.15
CA GLY A 12 -2.57 3.66 -0.75
C GLY A 12 -1.90 2.45 -1.40
N PHE A 13 -2.63 1.33 -1.52
CA PHE A 13 -2.27 0.22 -2.38
C PHE A 13 -3.32 0.09 -3.47
N VAL A 14 -2.89 0.14 -4.73
CA VAL A 14 -3.78 0.22 -5.89
C VAL A 14 -3.53 -0.97 -6.81
N VAL A 15 -4.61 -1.63 -7.19
CA VAL A 15 -4.60 -2.63 -8.27
C VAL A 15 -5.22 -1.97 -9.49
N LEU A 16 -4.47 -1.97 -10.60
CA LEU A 16 -4.94 -1.40 -11.85
C LEU A 16 -5.92 -2.35 -12.55
N LYS A 17 -6.89 -1.79 -13.28
CA LYS A 17 -7.71 -2.57 -14.21
C LYS A 17 -6.89 -3.01 -15.40
N GLU A 18 -7.36 -4.03 -16.09
CA GLU A 18 -6.78 -4.50 -17.35
C GLU A 18 -6.67 -3.35 -18.37
N GLY A 19 -5.57 -3.33 -19.12
CA GLY A 19 -5.25 -2.27 -20.08
C GLY A 19 -4.46 -1.09 -19.51
N TYR A 20 -4.37 -0.95 -18.18
CA TYR A 20 -3.54 0.08 -17.53
C TYR A 20 -2.18 -0.48 -17.13
N ARG A 21 -1.14 0.34 -17.25
CA ARG A 21 0.23 -0.01 -16.85
C ARG A 21 0.69 0.88 -15.69
N PRO A 22 1.45 0.33 -14.73
CA PRO A 22 2.05 1.13 -13.68
C PRO A 22 3.06 2.11 -14.29
N SER A 23 2.99 3.38 -13.90
CA SER A 23 4.00 4.38 -14.20
C SER A 23 4.11 5.37 -13.04
N GLU A 24 5.25 6.07 -12.95
CA GLU A 24 5.46 7.09 -11.93
C GLU A 24 4.54 8.30 -12.14
N GLU A 25 4.21 8.61 -13.40
CA GLU A 25 3.23 9.64 -13.77
C GLU A 25 1.84 9.27 -13.22
N LEU A 26 1.41 8.02 -13.42
CA LEU A 26 0.11 7.56 -12.92
C LEU A 26 0.04 7.61 -11.39
N LYS A 27 1.13 7.25 -10.69
CA LYS A 27 1.19 7.39 -9.23
C LYS A 27 1.00 8.84 -8.80
N LYS A 28 1.67 9.79 -9.46
CA LYS A 28 1.54 11.24 -9.16
C LYS A 28 0.12 11.73 -9.41
N GLU A 29 -0.49 11.35 -10.54
CA GLU A 29 -1.87 11.72 -10.87
C GLU A 29 -2.86 11.21 -9.82
N LEU A 30 -2.70 9.97 -9.36
CA LEU A 30 -3.57 9.41 -8.31
C LEU A 30 -3.38 10.12 -6.97
N ILE A 31 -2.15 10.47 -6.59
CA ILE A 31 -1.87 11.24 -5.37
C ILE A 31 -2.53 12.62 -5.46
N GLU A 32 -2.38 13.31 -6.59
CA GLU A 32 -3.06 14.59 -6.83
C GLU A 32 -4.57 14.47 -6.77
N HIS A 33 -5.13 13.41 -7.36
CA HIS A 33 -6.56 13.16 -7.32
C HIS A 33 -7.05 12.98 -5.88
N VAL A 34 -6.35 12.19 -5.06
CA VAL A 34 -6.68 12.01 -3.64
C VAL A 34 -6.62 13.35 -2.90
N ARG A 35 -5.59 14.17 -3.13
CA ARG A 35 -5.46 15.50 -2.50
C ARG A 35 -6.56 16.47 -2.92
N LYS A 36 -6.97 16.45 -4.19
CA LYS A 36 -8.07 17.29 -4.71
C LYS A 36 -9.41 16.85 -4.12
N THR A 37 -9.66 15.54 -4.02
CA THR A 37 -10.94 14.98 -3.56
C THR A 37 -11.13 15.08 -2.04
N PHE A 38 -10.07 14.82 -1.26
CA PHE A 38 -10.14 14.81 0.21
C PHE A 38 -9.59 16.09 0.87
N GLY A 39 -9.01 16.99 0.08
CA GLY A 39 -8.40 18.23 0.55
C GLY A 39 -7.03 18.04 1.22
N PRO A 40 -6.40 19.14 1.66
CA PRO A 40 -5.05 19.13 2.27
C PRO A 40 -5.00 18.43 3.64
N ILE A 41 -6.15 18.12 4.26
CA ILE A 41 -6.26 17.37 5.51
C ILE A 41 -5.88 15.89 5.31
N ALA A 42 -5.97 15.37 4.09
CA ALA A 42 -5.54 14.02 3.79
C ALA A 42 -4.01 13.92 3.95
N VAL A 43 -3.58 13.44 5.12
CA VAL A 43 -2.18 13.13 5.41
C VAL A 43 -1.80 11.87 4.64
N PHE A 44 -1.70 12.00 3.33
CA PHE A 44 -1.49 10.92 2.39
C PHE A 44 -0.06 10.97 1.87
N LYS A 45 0.73 9.94 2.17
CA LYS A 45 2.17 9.92 1.88
C LYS A 45 2.45 9.44 0.46
N THR A 46 1.90 8.30 0.07
CA THR A 46 2.18 7.70 -1.25
C THR A 46 1.12 6.69 -1.70
N ILE A 47 1.23 6.25 -2.94
CA ILE A 47 0.54 5.09 -3.52
C ILE A 47 1.57 4.08 -4.04
N GLU A 48 1.36 2.82 -3.69
CA GLU A 48 2.01 1.69 -4.35
C GLU A 48 1.04 0.93 -5.24
N ILE A 49 1.48 0.66 -6.47
CA ILE A 49 0.71 -0.13 -7.43
C ILE A 49 1.16 -1.58 -7.30
N VAL A 50 0.21 -2.47 -7.06
CA VAL A 50 0.44 -3.89 -6.82
C VAL A 50 -0.45 -4.73 -7.74
N LYS A 51 -0.05 -5.96 -8.02
CA LYS A 51 -0.85 -6.87 -8.85
C LYS A 51 -2.10 -7.38 -8.15
N ALA A 52 -2.03 -7.57 -6.83
CA ALA A 52 -3.12 -8.08 -6.02
C ALA A 52 -3.05 -7.54 -4.59
N LEU A 53 -4.19 -7.58 -3.91
CA LEU A 53 -4.30 -7.32 -2.48
C LEU A 53 -4.63 -8.62 -1.76
N PRO A 54 -4.12 -8.84 -0.54
CA PRO A 54 -4.47 -10.00 0.27
C PRO A 54 -5.97 -9.98 0.58
N LYS A 55 -6.67 -11.00 0.10
CA LYS A 55 -8.12 -11.16 0.27
C LYS A 55 -8.43 -12.46 0.98
N THR A 56 -9.54 -12.47 1.71
CA THR A 56 -10.13 -13.71 2.18
C THR A 56 -10.72 -14.49 1.00
N ARG A 57 -11.00 -15.79 1.18
CA ARG A 57 -11.76 -16.60 0.20
C ARG A 57 -13.16 -16.04 -0.14
N SER A 58 -13.66 -15.09 0.66
CA SER A 58 -14.90 -14.35 0.41
C SER A 58 -14.68 -12.99 -0.27
N GLY A 59 -13.46 -12.70 -0.71
CA GLY A 59 -13.08 -11.47 -1.42
C GLY A 59 -12.84 -10.24 -0.54
N LYS A 60 -12.93 -10.37 0.79
CA LYS A 60 -12.72 -9.23 1.71
C LYS A 60 -11.23 -8.91 1.82
N ILE A 61 -10.87 -7.64 1.65
CA ILE A 61 -9.48 -7.17 1.76
C ILE A 61 -9.01 -7.29 3.21
N MET A 62 -7.94 -8.05 3.45
CA MET A 62 -7.35 -8.24 4.76
C MET A 62 -6.37 -7.11 5.08
N ARG A 63 -6.90 -5.90 5.32
CA ARG A 63 -6.09 -4.70 5.66
C ARG A 63 -5.16 -4.92 6.87
N ARG A 64 -5.57 -5.78 7.80
CA ARG A 64 -4.76 -6.19 8.96
C ARG A 64 -3.44 -6.83 8.54
N VAL A 65 -3.45 -7.70 7.53
CA VAL A 65 -2.26 -8.38 7.00
C VAL A 65 -1.32 -7.36 6.35
N ILE A 66 -1.87 -6.44 5.54
CA ILE A 66 -1.08 -5.36 4.92
C ILE A 66 -0.36 -4.52 6.00
N ARG A 67 -1.06 -4.17 7.08
CA ARG A 67 -0.47 -3.42 8.21
C ARG A 67 0.60 -4.23 8.93
N ALA A 68 0.37 -5.52 9.19
CA ALA A 68 1.33 -6.39 9.86
C ALA A 68 2.63 -6.52 9.04
N VAL A 69 2.51 -6.77 7.73
CA VAL A 69 3.66 -6.78 6.81
C VAL A 69 4.41 -5.45 6.85
N TYR A 70 3.68 -4.33 6.84
CA TYR A 70 4.29 -2.99 6.90
C TYR A 70 5.13 -2.77 8.15
N LEU A 71 4.58 -3.14 9.31
CA LEU A 71 5.20 -2.99 10.62
C LEU A 71 6.22 -4.10 10.95
N ASN A 72 6.43 -5.06 10.04
CA ASN A 72 7.21 -6.29 10.31
C ASN A 72 6.70 -7.05 11.55
N GLU A 73 5.38 -7.03 11.78
CA GLU A 73 4.70 -7.75 12.85
C GLU A 73 4.24 -9.15 12.39
N PRO A 74 4.03 -10.11 13.30
CA PRO A 74 3.45 -11.41 12.97
C PRO A 74 2.09 -11.29 12.30
N LEU A 75 1.87 -12.04 11.22
CA LEU A 75 0.61 -12.00 10.47
C LEU A 75 -0.59 -12.57 11.25
N GLY A 76 -0.35 -13.31 12.33
CA GLY A 76 -1.39 -14.00 13.09
C GLY A 76 -2.14 -15.02 12.24
N ASP A 77 -3.43 -15.23 12.54
CA ASP A 77 -4.26 -16.18 11.79
C ASP A 77 -4.59 -15.65 10.37
N VAL A 78 -4.09 -16.37 9.38
CA VAL A 78 -4.31 -16.14 7.94
C VAL A 78 -5.00 -17.33 7.26
N SER A 79 -5.63 -18.24 8.03
CA SER A 79 -6.34 -19.43 7.50
C SER A 79 -7.41 -19.10 6.47
N ALA A 80 -8.04 -17.93 6.58
CA ALA A 80 -9.06 -17.45 5.66
C ALA A 80 -8.50 -16.79 4.38
N LEU A 81 -7.17 -16.64 4.27
CA LEU A 81 -6.51 -16.05 3.11
C LEU A 81 -6.76 -16.93 1.87
N GLU A 82 -7.02 -16.26 0.75
CA GLU A 82 -7.24 -16.91 -0.53
C GLU A 82 -5.92 -17.40 -1.14
N ASP A 83 -4.90 -16.55 -1.12
CA ASP A 83 -3.61 -16.81 -1.76
C ASP A 83 -2.46 -16.10 -1.01
N GLU A 84 -1.47 -16.87 -0.57
CA GLU A 84 -0.27 -16.38 0.13
C GLU A 84 0.62 -15.51 -0.77
N SER A 85 0.59 -15.71 -2.08
CA SER A 85 1.36 -14.91 -3.04
C SER A 85 0.98 -13.42 -2.99
N GLN A 86 -0.27 -13.12 -2.61
CA GLN A 86 -0.77 -11.76 -2.43
C GLN A 86 -0.06 -11.04 -1.27
N VAL A 87 0.35 -11.78 -0.23
CA VAL A 87 1.08 -11.23 0.91
C VAL A 87 2.51 -10.91 0.53
N GLU A 88 3.15 -11.81 -0.23
CA GLU A 88 4.51 -11.60 -0.74
C GLU A 88 4.59 -10.42 -1.72
N GLU A 89 3.57 -10.20 -2.55
CA GLU A 89 3.47 -9.02 -3.40
C GLU A 89 3.45 -7.73 -2.57
N ILE A 90 2.63 -7.68 -1.52
CA ILE A 90 2.58 -6.53 -0.61
C ILE A 90 3.92 -6.33 0.10
N ARG A 91 4.58 -7.42 0.51
CA ARG A 91 5.90 -7.36 1.16
C ARG A 91 6.93 -6.72 0.25
N ARG A 92 7.01 -7.17 -1.01
CA ARG A 92 7.92 -6.60 -2.02
C ARG A 92 7.63 -5.13 -2.28
N ALA A 93 6.36 -4.76 -2.43
CA ALA A 93 5.98 -3.37 -2.66
C ALA A 93 6.39 -2.46 -1.48
N ILE A 94 6.22 -2.93 -0.24
CA ILE A 94 6.62 -2.20 0.96
C ILE A 94 8.14 -2.08 1.06
N GLU A 95 8.89 -3.13 0.72
CA GLU A 95 10.36 -3.12 0.74
C GLU A 95 10.91 -2.14 -0.31
N GLN A 96 10.39 -2.19 -1.54
CA GLN A 96 10.74 -1.24 -2.60
C GLN A 96 10.43 0.20 -2.18
N PHE A 97 9.28 0.42 -1.53
CA PHE A 97 8.94 1.73 -0.99
C PHE A 97 9.91 2.20 0.09
N LYS A 98 10.23 1.35 1.08
CA LYS A 98 11.19 1.68 2.14
C LYS A 98 12.55 2.03 1.55
N LYS A 99 13.04 1.24 0.60
CA LYS A 99 14.30 1.49 -0.11
C LYS A 99 14.27 2.81 -0.89
N ALA A 100 13.20 3.09 -1.64
CA ALA A 100 13.06 4.34 -2.38
C ALA A 100 12.98 5.57 -1.46
N MET A 101 12.45 5.42 -0.24
CA MET A 101 12.45 6.47 0.78
C MET A 101 13.83 6.69 1.39
N GLU A 102 14.59 5.62 1.67
CA GLU A 102 15.96 5.70 2.17
C GLU A 102 16.91 6.34 1.14
N GLU A 103 16.77 5.98 -0.14
CA GLU A 103 17.58 6.53 -1.25
C GLU A 103 17.28 8.01 -1.54
N ARG A 104 16.07 8.49 -1.21
CA ARG A 104 15.69 9.89 -1.39
C ARG A 104 16.21 10.82 -0.29
N GLY A 105 16.76 10.27 0.80
CA GLY A 105 17.20 11.04 1.96
C GLY A 105 16.06 11.79 2.68
N PRO A 106 16.27 12.21 3.93
CA PRO A 106 15.33 13.05 4.66
C PRO A 106 15.14 14.43 4.02
#